data_AF-A0A0K9GYR3-F1
#
_entry.id   AF-A0A0K9GYR3-F1
#
_cell.length_a   1.000
_cell.length_b   1.000
_cell.length_c   1.000
_cell.angle_alpha   90.00
_cell.angle_beta   90.00
_cell.angle_gamma   90.00
#
_symmetry.space_group_name_H-M   'P 1'
#
loop_
_entity.id
_entity.type
_entity.pdbx_description
1 polymer ?
#
loop_
_entity_poly.entity_id
_entity_poly.type
_entity_poly.pdbx_seq_one_letter_code
_entity_poly.pdbx_strand_id
1 'polypeptide(L)'
;MRKSWKIIISLILIILIGGGGTAYYFLKLKTYDVADEKVEKITDAKYDILLPNETGKNDASGMVTEVNKPSTTNNPDTNNIETNVTQSHSKTDDTNHSNGSTQKTNIGSTTNNDTSGTDKKSVNQSTKVTVASIKQKYRPSFEYLQSQANGKVDALVSQAYGEYQTKKKNGESISIPYFYQKYSSASKVLEGNTDAAFHTIFSALQNDLKKNGYSSSEANSFKEEYEATKKARESALLNKVKEAL
;
A
#
# COMPACT_ATOMS: atom_id res chain seq x y z
N MET A 1 -47.26 -42.16 -29.96
CA MET A 1 -46.43 -41.24 -29.14
C MET A 1 -46.68 -39.82 -29.60
N ARG A 2 -47.17 -38.96 -28.71
CA ARG A 2 -47.81 -37.68 -29.07
C ARG A 2 -46.77 -36.70 -29.58
N LYS A 3 -46.98 -36.18 -30.80
CA LYS A 3 -46.05 -35.33 -31.57
C LYS A 3 -45.52 -34.12 -30.79
N SER A 4 -46.25 -33.69 -29.76
CA SER A 4 -45.92 -32.59 -28.86
C SER A 4 -44.66 -32.83 -28.00
N TRP A 5 -44.25 -34.07 -27.75
CA TRP A 5 -43.07 -34.34 -26.92
C TRP A 5 -41.75 -33.99 -27.64
N LYS A 6 -41.72 -34.11 -28.98
CA LYS A 6 -40.54 -33.77 -29.79
C LYS A 6 -40.25 -32.25 -29.77
N ILE A 7 -41.31 -31.44 -29.69
CA ILE A 7 -41.20 -29.96 -29.64
C ILE A 7 -40.63 -29.52 -28.28
N ILE A 8 -41.08 -30.14 -27.19
CA ILE A 8 -40.59 -29.83 -25.83
C ILE A 8 -39.10 -30.20 -25.68
N ILE A 9 -38.68 -31.35 -26.22
CA ILE A 9 -37.27 -31.78 -26.18
C ILE A 9 -36.38 -30.83 -26.99
N SER A 10 -36.84 -30.36 -28.16
CA SER A 10 -36.09 -29.40 -28.98
C SER A 10 -35.91 -28.04 -28.29
N LEU A 11 -36.90 -27.59 -27.52
CA LEU A 11 -36.86 -26.31 -26.78
C LEU A 11 -35.88 -26.38 -25.60
N ILE A 12 -35.87 -27.50 -24.88
CA ILE A 12 -34.93 -27.74 -23.77
C ILE A 12 -33.48 -27.82 -24.28
N LEU A 13 -33.25 -28.41 -25.46
CA LEU A 13 -31.92 -28.49 -26.06
C LEU A 13 -31.37 -27.09 -26.41
N ILE A 14 -32.20 -26.19 -26.94
CA ILE A 14 -31.79 -24.80 -27.27
C ILE A 14 -31.48 -24.01 -25.99
N ILE A 15 -32.26 -24.20 -24.92
CA ILE A 15 -32.01 -23.58 -23.61
C ILE A 15 -30.74 -24.15 -22.97
N LEU A 16 -30.44 -25.44 -23.15
CA LEU A 16 -29.19 -26.04 -22.68
C LEU A 16 -27.97 -25.58 -23.47
N ILE A 17 -28.09 -25.32 -24.77
CA ILE A 17 -26.98 -24.78 -25.57
C ILE A 17 -26.77 -23.29 -25.29
N GLY A 18 -27.83 -22.49 -25.16
CA GLY A 18 -27.74 -21.05 -24.83
C GLY A 18 -27.38 -20.79 -23.37
N GLY A 19 -28.01 -21.51 -22.45
CA GLY A 19 -27.74 -21.47 -21.01
C GLY A 19 -26.43 -22.15 -20.64
N GLY A 20 -26.09 -23.27 -21.26
CA GLY A 20 -24.81 -23.95 -21.11
C GLY A 20 -23.66 -23.15 -21.72
N GLY A 21 -23.87 -22.46 -22.84
CA GLY A 21 -22.88 -21.57 -23.43
C GLY A 21 -22.61 -20.32 -22.58
N THR A 22 -23.66 -19.71 -22.03
CA THR A 22 -23.53 -18.57 -21.10
C THR A 22 -22.97 -18.98 -19.75
N ALA A 23 -23.39 -20.12 -19.19
CA ALA A 23 -22.79 -20.68 -17.99
C ALA A 23 -21.34 -21.11 -18.23
N TYR A 24 -21.01 -21.74 -19.36
CA TYR A 24 -19.62 -22.07 -19.73
C TYR A 24 -18.80 -20.80 -19.88
N TYR A 25 -19.30 -19.75 -20.54
CA TYR A 25 -18.64 -18.45 -20.57
C TYR A 25 -18.46 -17.90 -19.16
N PHE A 26 -19.48 -17.87 -18.31
CA PHE A 26 -19.36 -17.31 -16.95
C PHE A 26 -18.49 -18.15 -16.00
N LEU A 27 -18.48 -19.48 -16.12
CA LEU A 27 -17.75 -20.40 -15.25
C LEU A 27 -16.28 -20.56 -15.71
N LYS A 28 -16.01 -20.61 -17.02
CA LYS A 28 -14.63 -20.70 -17.57
C LYS A 28 -13.93 -19.34 -17.70
N LEU A 29 -14.62 -18.20 -17.92
CA LEU A 29 -13.95 -16.88 -17.92
C LEU A 29 -13.64 -16.37 -16.51
N LYS A 30 -14.39 -16.79 -15.48
CA LYS A 30 -14.10 -16.45 -14.07
C LYS A 30 -13.04 -17.34 -13.42
N THR A 31 -12.73 -18.49 -14.02
CA THR A 31 -11.69 -19.42 -13.58
C THR A 31 -10.54 -19.50 -14.57
N TYR A 32 -10.34 -18.46 -15.39
CA TYR A 32 -9.00 -18.25 -15.91
C TYR A 32 -8.14 -17.90 -14.71
N ASP A 33 -7.09 -18.67 -14.52
CA ASP A 33 -5.99 -18.39 -13.61
C ASP A 33 -5.31 -17.10 -14.11
N VAL A 34 -5.91 -15.95 -13.81
CA VAL A 34 -5.54 -14.66 -14.43
C VAL A 34 -4.28 -14.08 -13.80
N ALA A 35 -3.81 -14.63 -12.67
CA ALA A 35 -2.54 -14.25 -12.09
C ALA A 35 -1.48 -15.27 -12.52
N ASP A 36 -0.83 -14.97 -13.65
CA ASP A 36 0.52 -15.51 -13.89
C ASP A 36 1.34 -15.31 -12.61
N GLU A 37 2.15 -16.30 -12.21
CA GLU A 37 2.87 -16.35 -10.92
C GLU A 37 3.59 -15.03 -10.59
N LYS A 38 4.03 -14.30 -11.63
CA LYS A 38 4.64 -12.97 -11.51
C LYS A 38 3.67 -11.88 -11.06
N VAL A 39 2.44 -11.88 -11.57
CA VAL A 39 1.38 -10.95 -11.16
C VAL A 39 0.94 -11.25 -9.73
N GLU A 40 0.78 -12.53 -9.38
CA GLU A 40 0.42 -12.95 -8.02
C GLU A 40 1.48 -12.49 -7.00
N LYS A 41 2.77 -12.70 -7.29
CA LYS A 41 3.87 -12.21 -6.44
C LYS A 41 3.83 -10.71 -6.21
N ILE A 42 3.42 -9.91 -7.19
CA ILE A 42 3.29 -8.45 -7.03
C ILE A 42 2.10 -8.11 -6.13
N THR A 43 0.97 -8.79 -6.32
CA THR A 43 -0.27 -8.50 -5.58
C THR A 43 -0.29 -9.04 -4.15
N ASP A 44 0.39 -10.17 -3.91
CA ASP A 44 0.47 -10.84 -2.61
C ASP A 44 1.64 -10.36 -1.76
N ALA A 45 2.60 -9.64 -2.34
CA ALA A 45 3.65 -8.98 -1.58
C ALA A 45 3.01 -8.04 -0.54
N LYS A 46 3.38 -8.24 0.73
CA LYS A 46 2.76 -7.53 1.85
C LYS A 46 3.16 -6.06 1.86
N TYR A 47 2.41 -5.27 2.63
CA TYR A 47 2.74 -3.88 2.90
C TYR A 47 3.42 -3.78 4.26
N ASP A 48 4.57 -3.11 4.27
CA ASP A 48 5.30 -2.80 5.48
C ASP A 48 4.67 -1.55 6.12
N ILE A 49 4.13 -1.70 7.34
CA ILE A 49 3.53 -0.59 8.06
C ILE A 49 4.51 -0.04 9.07
N LEU A 50 4.89 1.23 8.89
CA LEU A 50 5.68 1.98 9.85
C LEU A 50 4.73 2.74 10.78
N LEU A 51 4.72 2.42 12.07
CA LEU A 51 4.02 3.21 13.08
C LEU A 51 5.03 3.96 13.96
N PRO A 52 4.74 5.22 14.34
CA PRO A 52 5.65 5.99 15.16
C PRO A 52 5.54 5.61 16.65
N ASN A 53 6.68 5.26 17.27
CA ASN A 53 6.73 4.80 18.66
C ASN A 53 6.22 5.86 19.67
N GLU A 54 5.50 5.40 20.69
CA GLU A 54 4.86 6.21 21.75
C GLU A 54 5.87 6.93 22.67
N THR A 55 7.09 6.44 22.76
CA THR A 55 8.17 7.08 23.52
C THR A 55 8.84 8.13 22.66
N GLY A 56 8.82 9.40 23.08
CA GLY A 56 9.42 10.55 22.39
C GLY A 56 10.94 10.54 22.26
N LYS A 57 11.56 9.38 22.02
CA LYS A 57 12.94 9.24 21.58
C LYS A 57 12.92 8.95 20.08
N ASN A 58 13.74 9.71 19.35
CA ASN A 58 13.93 9.59 17.90
C ASN A 58 14.70 8.31 17.54
N ASP A 59 14.23 7.15 18.03
CA ASP A 59 14.78 5.87 17.65
C ASP A 59 13.97 5.40 16.43
N ALA A 60 14.57 5.58 15.26
CA ALA A 60 14.05 5.22 13.93
C ALA A 60 13.98 3.69 13.73
N SER A 61 13.47 2.97 14.72
CA SER A 61 13.15 1.55 14.64
C SER A 61 11.64 1.42 14.86
N GLY A 62 10.89 1.79 13.82
CA GLY A 62 9.45 1.58 13.78
C GLY A 62 9.13 0.10 13.79
N MET A 63 8.17 -0.32 14.61
CA MET A 63 7.63 -1.67 14.59
C MET A 63 6.97 -1.91 13.23
N VAL A 64 7.64 -2.66 12.35
CA VAL A 64 7.09 -3.08 11.06
C VAL A 64 5.96 -4.05 11.36
N THR A 65 4.72 -3.62 11.13
CA THR A 65 3.57 -4.51 11.19
C THR A 65 3.24 -4.95 9.77
N GLU A 66 3.32 -6.25 9.53
CA GLU A 66 2.97 -6.84 8.24
C GLU A 66 1.44 -7.04 8.22
N VAL A 67 0.72 -6.36 7.33
CA VAL A 67 -0.73 -6.57 7.20
C VAL A 67 -1.01 -7.57 6.09
N ASN A 68 -1.64 -8.69 6.47
CA ASN A 68 -2.21 -9.66 5.54
C ASN A 68 -3.53 -9.12 4.95
N LYS A 69 -3.78 -9.50 3.70
CA LYS A 69 -5.02 -9.35 2.92
C LYS A 69 -6.29 -9.50 3.80
N PRO A 70 -7.33 -8.65 3.64
CA PRO A 70 -8.62 -8.92 4.24
C PRO A 70 -9.29 -10.12 3.55
N SER A 71 -9.29 -11.26 4.24
CA SER A 71 -10.01 -12.46 3.86
C SER A 71 -11.50 -12.30 4.16
N THR A 72 -12.36 -12.38 3.15
CA THR A 72 -13.80 -12.52 3.35
C THR A 72 -14.13 -13.99 3.67
N THR A 73 -14.70 -14.21 4.87
CA THR A 73 -15.62 -15.32 5.27
C THR A 73 -15.08 -16.54 6.05
N ASN A 74 -15.43 -16.53 7.36
CA ASN A 74 -15.93 -17.58 8.28
C ASN A 74 -15.09 -18.81 8.72
N ASN A 75 -14.47 -18.68 9.91
CA ASN A 75 -14.38 -19.56 11.12
C ASN A 75 -14.72 -21.08 11.10
N PRO A 76 -14.30 -21.88 12.11
CA PRO A 76 -13.10 -21.87 12.96
C PRO A 76 -12.31 -23.22 12.92
N ASP A 77 -11.26 -23.30 13.75
CA ASP A 77 -10.63 -24.50 14.35
C ASP A 77 -9.17 -24.85 13.97
N THR A 78 -8.28 -24.54 14.94
CA THR A 78 -7.33 -25.47 15.58
C THR A 78 -5.81 -25.31 15.31
N ASN A 79 -5.12 -24.98 16.43
CA ASN A 79 -3.77 -25.35 16.90
C ASN A 79 -2.48 -24.77 16.27
N ASN A 80 -1.97 -23.72 16.93
CA ASN A 80 -0.77 -23.73 17.78
C ASN A 80 0.42 -24.64 17.38
N ILE A 81 1.51 -24.08 16.81
CA ILE A 81 2.92 -24.49 17.05
C ILE A 81 3.86 -23.28 16.90
N GLU A 82 4.42 -22.89 18.05
CA GLU A 82 5.83 -22.56 18.36
C GLU A 82 6.79 -22.06 17.26
N THR A 83 7.14 -20.78 17.42
CA THR A 83 8.48 -20.16 17.47
C THR A 83 9.69 -21.03 17.10
N ASN A 84 10.43 -20.60 16.07
CA ASN A 84 11.89 -20.68 16.11
C ASN A 84 12.54 -19.49 15.38
N VAL A 85 13.21 -18.66 16.19
CA VAL A 85 14.04 -17.53 15.80
C VAL A 85 15.36 -18.07 15.28
N THR A 86 15.79 -17.65 14.09
CA THR A 86 17.19 -17.76 13.68
C THR A 86 17.68 -16.41 13.20
N GLN A 87 18.36 -15.76 14.12
CA GLN A 87 19.18 -14.56 13.97
C GLN A 87 20.41 -14.91 13.12
N SER A 88 20.58 -14.25 11.97
CA SER A 88 21.86 -14.29 11.25
C SER A 88 22.45 -12.89 11.19
N HIS A 89 23.57 -12.74 11.90
CA HIS A 89 24.46 -11.59 11.89
C HIS A 89 25.11 -11.43 10.52
N SER A 90 25.26 -10.18 10.07
CA SER A 90 26.35 -9.80 9.18
C SER A 90 26.83 -8.41 9.57
N LYS A 91 27.95 -8.41 10.31
CA LYS A 91 28.83 -7.27 10.51
C LYS A 91 29.60 -7.01 9.22
N THR A 92 29.70 -5.76 8.82
CA THR A 92 30.86 -5.22 8.10
C THR A 92 31.15 -3.84 8.66
N ASP A 93 32.15 -3.78 9.54
CA ASP A 93 33.01 -2.61 9.71
C ASP A 93 33.89 -2.53 8.45
N ASP A 94 34.07 -1.37 7.82
CA ASP A 94 35.14 -0.44 8.22
C ASP A 94 35.25 0.80 7.30
N THR A 95 35.38 1.94 8.00
CA THR A 95 36.16 3.15 7.69
C THR A 95 36.45 3.58 6.25
N ASN A 96 36.02 4.81 5.91
CA ASN A 96 36.99 5.79 5.41
C ASN A 96 36.65 7.23 5.81
N HIS A 97 37.69 7.94 6.23
CA HIS A 97 37.72 9.23 6.89
C HIS A 97 38.40 10.24 5.93
N SER A 98 37.84 11.43 5.68
CA SER A 98 38.63 12.64 5.48
C SER A 98 37.79 13.93 5.37
N ASN A 99 37.98 14.79 6.38
CA ASN A 99 38.18 16.25 6.36
C ASN A 99 37.40 17.17 5.38
N GLY A 100 36.66 18.11 6.00
CA GLY A 100 37.22 19.43 6.28
C GLY A 100 36.77 20.59 5.38
N SER A 101 35.99 21.52 5.91
CA SER A 101 36.24 22.97 5.75
C SER A 101 35.40 23.79 6.71
N THR A 102 36.10 24.43 7.64
CA THR A 102 35.63 25.48 8.53
C THR A 102 35.76 26.81 7.79
N GLN A 103 34.69 27.59 7.69
CA GLN A 103 34.79 29.00 7.30
C GLN A 103 34.31 29.91 8.43
N LYS A 104 35.27 30.72 8.87
CA LYS A 104 35.25 31.70 9.95
C LYS A 104 34.97 33.06 9.32
N THR A 105 33.94 33.76 9.79
CA THR A 105 33.83 35.22 9.62
C THR A 105 33.58 35.85 10.97
N ASN A 106 34.54 36.66 11.38
CA ASN A 106 34.54 37.53 12.55
C ASN A 106 34.27 38.97 12.07
N ILE A 107 33.98 39.87 13.01
CA ILE A 107 33.79 41.35 12.91
C ILE A 107 32.29 41.73 12.80
N GLY A 108 31.70 42.55 13.69
CA GLY A 108 32.30 43.47 14.64
C GLY A 108 31.38 43.85 15.81
N SER A 109 32.07 44.39 16.82
CA SER A 109 31.64 44.86 18.13
C SER A 109 30.69 46.07 18.09
N THR A 110 29.71 46.11 18.98
CA THR A 110 29.35 47.35 19.70
C THR A 110 28.89 47.00 21.12
N THR A 111 29.60 47.60 22.07
CA THR A 111 29.47 47.57 23.53
C THR A 111 28.17 48.22 24.01
N ASN A 112 27.52 47.66 25.05
CA ASN A 112 27.25 48.36 26.32
C ASN A 112 26.47 47.48 27.33
N ASN A 113 26.95 47.56 28.57
CA ASN A 113 26.44 47.06 29.84
C ASN A 113 24.91 47.25 30.03
N ASP A 114 24.23 46.32 30.69
CA ASP A 114 23.89 46.51 32.11
C ASP A 114 23.33 45.23 32.76
N THR A 115 23.64 45.17 34.03
CA THR A 115 23.27 44.30 35.13
C THR A 115 21.75 44.13 35.27
N SER A 116 21.28 42.89 35.39
CA SER A 116 20.36 42.49 36.47
C SER A 116 20.11 40.99 36.40
N GLY A 117 20.43 40.34 37.50
CA GLY A 117 20.04 38.96 37.75
C GLY A 117 18.53 38.86 37.76
N THR A 118 18.00 38.04 36.87
CA THR A 118 16.66 37.50 36.99
C THR A 118 16.81 35.99 36.94
N ASP A 119 16.44 35.37 38.05
CA ASP A 119 16.42 33.94 38.27
C ASP A 119 16.03 33.17 37.00
N LYS A 120 16.96 32.37 36.48
CA LYS A 120 16.65 31.27 35.57
C LYS A 120 15.87 30.22 36.36
N LYS A 121 14.60 30.52 36.62
CA LYS A 121 13.59 29.52 36.93
C LYS A 121 13.47 28.69 35.66
N SER A 122 14.16 27.56 35.65
CA SER A 122 14.00 26.48 34.69
C SER A 122 12.54 26.05 34.74
N VAL A 123 11.70 26.72 33.96
CA VAL A 123 10.36 26.24 33.64
C VAL A 123 10.60 25.00 32.82
N ASN A 124 10.48 23.86 33.50
CA ASN A 124 10.32 22.55 32.89
C ASN A 124 8.97 22.60 32.17
N GLN A 125 8.95 23.29 31.02
CA GLN A 125 7.78 23.46 30.18
C GLN A 125 7.57 22.11 29.53
N SER A 126 6.79 21.26 30.20
CA SER A 126 6.16 20.10 29.60
C SER A 126 5.48 20.60 28.32
N THR A 127 6.14 20.37 27.18
CA THR A 127 5.64 20.78 25.87
C THR A 127 4.38 19.97 25.64
N LYS A 128 3.23 20.62 25.84
CA LYS A 128 1.92 20.01 25.58
C LYS A 128 1.92 19.51 24.14
N VAL A 129 1.72 18.21 23.95
CA VAL A 129 1.60 17.59 22.63
C VAL A 129 0.48 18.30 21.87
N THR A 130 0.75 18.75 20.65
CA THR A 130 -0.21 19.46 19.79
C THR A 130 -0.75 18.56 18.69
N VAL A 131 -1.93 18.89 18.14
CA VAL A 131 -2.50 18.23 16.95
C VAL A 131 -1.48 18.16 15.80
N ALA A 132 -0.80 19.28 15.52
CA ALA A 132 0.18 19.36 14.45
C ALA A 132 1.38 18.42 14.70
N SER A 133 1.90 18.37 15.93
CA SER A 133 3.00 17.46 16.27
C SER A 133 2.60 15.99 16.14
N ILE A 134 1.36 15.63 16.50
CA ILE A 134 0.86 14.25 16.32
C ILE A 134 0.74 13.93 14.83
N LYS A 135 0.11 14.79 14.02
CA LYS A 135 -0.01 14.58 12.57
C LYS A 135 1.36 14.44 11.90
N GLN A 136 2.32 15.28 12.27
CA GLN A 136 3.68 15.25 11.73
C GLN A 136 4.39 13.92 12.04
N LYS A 137 4.13 13.32 13.20
CA LYS A 137 4.68 12.02 13.61
C LYS A 137 4.26 10.88 12.67
N TYR A 138 3.05 10.96 12.10
CA TYR A 138 2.49 9.94 11.20
C TYR A 138 2.70 10.23 9.72
N ARG A 139 3.09 11.45 9.32
CA ARG A 139 3.36 11.81 7.91
C ARG A 139 4.30 10.81 7.22
N PRO A 140 5.46 10.42 7.79
CA PRO A 140 6.37 9.47 7.14
C PRO A 140 5.73 8.10 6.88
N SER A 141 4.83 7.65 7.75
CA SER A 141 4.11 6.38 7.59
C SER A 141 3.23 6.36 6.35
N PHE A 142 2.49 7.45 6.11
CA PHE A 142 1.64 7.58 4.93
C PHE A 142 2.46 7.75 3.65
N GLU A 143 3.53 8.55 3.68
CA GLU A 143 4.45 8.72 2.56
C GLU A 143 5.11 7.40 2.16
N TYR A 144 5.52 6.61 3.15
CA TYR A 144 6.10 5.28 2.93
C TYR A 144 5.08 4.31 2.31
N LEU A 145 3.84 4.29 2.80
CA LEU A 145 2.77 3.50 2.20
C LEU A 145 2.51 3.92 0.75
N GLN A 146 2.45 5.23 0.48
CA GLN A 146 2.25 5.74 -0.88
C GLN A 146 3.38 5.31 -1.82
N SER A 147 4.63 5.36 -1.36
CA SER A 147 5.79 4.89 -2.11
C SER A 147 5.69 3.40 -2.46
N GLN A 148 5.36 2.55 -1.49
CA GLN A 148 5.16 1.12 -1.72
C GLN A 148 4.04 0.86 -2.74
N ALA A 149 2.91 1.54 -2.59
CA ALA A 149 1.76 1.35 -3.47
C ALA A 149 2.07 1.78 -4.91
N ASN A 150 2.77 2.89 -5.09
CA ASN A 150 3.24 3.33 -6.41
C ASN A 150 4.22 2.33 -7.01
N GLY A 151 5.20 1.85 -6.25
CA GLY A 151 6.18 0.86 -6.72
C GLY A 151 5.55 -0.45 -7.17
N LYS A 152 4.55 -0.95 -6.43
CA LYS A 152 3.82 -2.16 -6.82
C LYS A 152 2.95 -1.95 -8.08
N VAL A 153 2.34 -0.78 -8.25
CA VAL A 153 1.63 -0.42 -9.49
C VAL A 153 2.60 -0.37 -10.68
N ASP A 154 3.76 0.24 -10.51
CA ASP A 154 4.77 0.33 -11.57
C ASP A 154 5.34 -1.06 -11.95
N ALA A 155 5.51 -1.95 -10.97
CA ALA A 155 5.86 -3.34 -11.22
C ALA A 155 4.78 -4.07 -12.04
N LEU A 156 3.51 -3.85 -11.71
CA LEU A 156 2.39 -4.44 -12.43
C LEU A 156 2.30 -3.97 -13.89
N VAL A 157 2.51 -2.67 -14.13
CA VAL A 157 2.60 -2.10 -15.49
C VAL A 157 3.79 -2.68 -16.25
N SER A 158 4.96 -2.77 -15.61
CA SER A 158 6.16 -3.32 -16.23
C SER A 158 5.97 -4.77 -16.65
N GLN A 159 5.29 -5.56 -15.81
CA GLN A 159 4.93 -6.94 -16.11
C GLN A 159 3.97 -7.02 -17.31
N ALA A 160 2.96 -6.13 -17.38
CA ALA A 160 2.03 -6.04 -18.51
C ALA A 160 2.75 -5.74 -19.83
N TYR A 161 3.63 -4.74 -19.83
CA TYR A 161 4.41 -4.38 -20.99
C TYR A 161 5.35 -5.51 -21.43
N GLY A 162 6.05 -6.15 -20.48
CA GLY A 162 6.94 -7.27 -20.77
C GLY A 162 6.20 -8.47 -21.41
N GLU A 163 5.02 -8.80 -20.90
CA GLU A 163 4.17 -9.86 -21.46
C GLU A 163 3.72 -9.50 -22.89
N TYR A 164 3.25 -8.27 -23.11
CA TYR A 164 2.84 -7.79 -24.44
C TYR A 164 3.99 -7.89 -25.46
N GLN A 165 5.16 -7.37 -25.11
CA GLN A 165 6.33 -7.36 -26.00
C GLN A 165 6.81 -8.78 -26.34
N THR A 166 6.75 -9.70 -25.36
CA THR A 166 7.11 -11.11 -25.57
C THR A 166 6.14 -11.77 -26.54
N LYS A 167 4.83 -11.61 -26.34
CA LYS A 167 3.80 -12.16 -27.24
C LYS A 167 3.95 -11.62 -28.65
N LYS A 168 4.19 -10.32 -28.80
CA LYS A 168 4.44 -9.67 -30.09
C LYS A 168 5.66 -10.26 -30.80
N LYS A 169 6.77 -10.46 -30.09
CA LYS A 169 8.00 -11.05 -30.63
C LYS A 169 7.80 -12.51 -31.07
N ASN A 170 7.00 -13.27 -30.34
CA ASN A 170 6.70 -14.66 -30.64
C ASN A 170 5.63 -14.84 -31.74
N GLY A 171 5.02 -13.75 -32.24
CA GLY A 171 3.92 -13.82 -33.20
C GLY A 171 2.62 -14.37 -32.61
N GLU A 172 2.47 -14.33 -31.28
CA GLU A 172 1.24 -14.73 -30.60
C GLU A 172 0.13 -13.70 -30.80
N SER A 173 -1.12 -14.15 -30.85
CA SER A 173 -2.27 -13.25 -30.88
C SER A 173 -2.41 -12.50 -29.54
N ILE A 174 -2.50 -11.17 -29.62
CA ILE A 174 -2.63 -10.30 -28.45
C ILE A 174 -4.09 -9.96 -28.25
N SER A 175 -4.68 -10.42 -27.15
CA SER A 175 -6.05 -10.09 -26.75
C SER A 175 -6.06 -8.91 -25.79
N ILE A 176 -6.38 -7.72 -26.30
CA ILE A 176 -6.51 -6.50 -25.47
C ILE A 176 -7.52 -6.67 -24.31
N PRO A 177 -8.71 -7.28 -24.52
CA PRO A 177 -9.64 -7.54 -23.41
C PRO A 177 -9.05 -8.43 -22.32
N TYR A 178 -8.23 -9.42 -22.68
CA TYR A 178 -7.56 -10.30 -21.72
C TYR A 178 -6.55 -9.52 -20.86
N PHE A 179 -5.68 -8.72 -21.49
CA PHE A 179 -4.72 -7.88 -20.76
C PHE A 179 -5.43 -6.92 -19.81
N TYR A 180 -6.48 -6.26 -20.30
CA TYR A 180 -7.28 -5.36 -19.46
C TYR A 180 -7.86 -6.08 -18.25
N GLN A 181 -8.52 -7.24 -18.44
CA GLN A 181 -9.12 -8.00 -17.35
C GLN A 181 -8.06 -8.46 -16.32
N LYS A 182 -6.93 -8.98 -16.80
CA LYS A 182 -5.81 -9.46 -15.98
C LYS A 182 -5.26 -8.35 -15.08
N TYR A 183 -4.77 -7.28 -15.69
CA TYR A 183 -4.06 -6.23 -14.97
C TYR A 183 -5.00 -5.32 -14.18
N SER A 184 -6.25 -5.11 -14.62
CA SER A 184 -7.24 -4.40 -13.79
C SER A 184 -7.65 -5.18 -12.55
N SER A 185 -7.78 -6.51 -12.64
CA SER A 185 -8.09 -7.35 -11.48
C SER A 185 -6.95 -7.34 -10.46
N ALA A 186 -5.71 -7.49 -10.92
CA ALA A 186 -4.52 -7.40 -10.08
C ALA A 186 -4.41 -6.02 -9.39
N SER A 187 -4.71 -4.94 -10.12
CA SER A 187 -4.70 -3.58 -9.57
C SER A 187 -5.74 -3.39 -8.46
N LYS A 188 -6.91 -4.00 -8.59
CA LYS A 188 -7.95 -3.97 -7.53
C LYS A 188 -7.49 -4.69 -6.27
N VAL A 189 -6.79 -5.81 -6.40
CA VAL A 189 -6.22 -6.53 -5.24
C VAL A 189 -5.18 -5.64 -4.55
N LEU A 190 -4.28 -5.05 -5.34
CA LEU A 190 -3.24 -4.16 -4.82
C LEU A 190 -3.83 -2.94 -4.10
N GLU A 191 -4.88 -2.36 -4.65
CA GLU A 191 -5.60 -1.23 -4.07
C GLU A 191 -6.29 -1.63 -2.76
N GLY A 192 -6.97 -2.78 -2.72
CA GLY A 192 -7.58 -3.29 -1.49
C GLY A 192 -6.55 -3.54 -0.37
N ASN A 193 -5.36 -4.03 -0.72
CA ASN A 193 -4.26 -4.19 0.24
C ASN A 193 -3.70 -2.83 0.71
N THR A 194 -3.64 -1.84 -0.19
CA THR A 194 -3.26 -0.45 0.16
C THR A 194 -4.28 0.17 1.11
N ASP A 195 -5.57 0.02 0.83
CA ASP A 195 -6.67 0.51 1.65
C ASP A 195 -6.58 -0.07 3.07
N ALA A 196 -6.32 -1.37 3.19
CA ALA A 196 -6.15 -2.03 4.48
C ALA A 196 -4.98 -1.42 5.27
N ALA A 197 -3.81 -1.27 4.66
CA ALA A 197 -2.64 -0.67 5.30
C ALA A 197 -2.86 0.80 5.66
N PHE A 198 -3.52 1.57 4.79
CA PHE A 198 -3.91 2.95 5.06
C PHE A 198 -4.81 3.03 6.29
N HIS A 199 -5.84 2.18 6.36
CA HIS A 199 -6.74 2.14 7.50
C HIS A 199 -6.04 1.82 8.81
N THR A 200 -5.05 0.92 8.80
CA THR A 200 -4.23 0.64 10.00
C THR A 200 -3.49 1.90 10.49
N ILE A 201 -2.78 2.61 9.61
CA ILE A 201 -2.05 3.84 9.97
C ILE A 201 -3.03 4.94 10.40
N PHE A 202 -4.13 5.10 9.68
CA PHE A 202 -5.16 6.10 9.94
C PHE A 202 -5.83 5.89 11.29
N SER A 203 -6.21 4.65 11.63
CA SER A 203 -6.76 4.31 12.94
C SER A 203 -5.76 4.56 14.06
N ALA A 204 -4.47 4.26 13.86
CA ALA A 204 -3.43 4.57 14.84
C ALA A 204 -3.32 6.08 15.10
N LEU A 205 -3.30 6.91 14.03
CA LEU A 205 -3.33 8.37 14.15
C LEU A 205 -4.58 8.87 14.90
N GLN A 206 -5.76 8.36 14.56
CA GLN A 206 -7.01 8.74 15.23
C GLN A 206 -6.98 8.40 16.72
N ASN A 207 -6.37 7.27 17.10
CA ASN A 207 -6.22 6.86 18.48
C ASN A 207 -5.24 7.76 19.25
N ASP A 208 -4.09 8.12 18.65
CA ASP A 208 -3.12 9.03 19.27
C ASP A 208 -3.72 10.44 19.48
N LEU A 209 -4.52 10.92 18.52
CA LEU A 209 -5.28 12.16 18.68
C LEU A 209 -6.27 12.08 19.86
N LYS A 210 -7.07 11.02 19.96
CA LYS A 210 -8.02 10.83 21.08
C LYS A 210 -7.30 10.76 22.43
N LYS A 211 -6.20 10.02 22.49
CA LYS A 211 -5.37 9.84 23.70
C LYS A 211 -4.86 11.18 24.24
N ASN A 212 -4.56 12.12 23.36
CA ASN A 212 -4.11 13.47 23.70
C ASN A 212 -5.25 14.51 23.83
N GLY A 213 -6.51 14.06 23.87
CA GLY A 213 -7.67 14.92 24.09
C GLY A 213 -8.16 15.67 22.85
N TYR A 214 -7.76 15.25 21.65
CA TYR A 214 -8.17 15.84 20.38
C TYR A 214 -9.23 15.00 19.67
N SER A 215 -10.01 15.64 18.78
CA SER A 215 -10.98 14.95 17.94
C SER A 215 -10.28 14.11 16.86
N SER A 216 -10.78 12.90 16.59
CA SER A 216 -10.31 12.09 15.46
C SER A 216 -10.58 12.69 14.09
N SER A 217 -11.53 13.63 13.99
CA SER A 217 -11.81 14.35 12.75
C SER A 217 -10.62 15.19 12.28
N GLU A 218 -9.68 15.51 13.18
CA GLU A 218 -8.42 16.17 12.82
C GLU A 218 -7.62 15.36 11.78
N ALA A 219 -7.77 14.03 11.76
CA ALA A 219 -7.10 13.18 10.79
C ALA A 219 -7.69 13.26 9.37
N ASN A 220 -8.89 13.84 9.17
CA ASN A 220 -9.63 13.75 7.89
C ASN A 220 -8.83 14.20 6.67
N SER A 221 -7.98 15.23 6.81
CA SER A 221 -7.07 15.67 5.75
C SER A 221 -6.21 14.54 5.14
N PHE A 222 -5.77 13.56 5.94
CA PHE A 222 -5.01 12.41 5.43
C PHE A 222 -5.88 11.46 4.61
N LYS A 223 -7.15 11.30 4.99
CA LYS A 223 -8.11 10.50 4.21
C LYS A 223 -8.42 11.17 2.88
N GLU A 224 -8.64 12.48 2.87
CA GLU A 224 -8.89 13.24 1.65
C GLU A 224 -7.70 13.18 0.68
N GLU A 225 -6.49 13.37 1.20
CA GLU A 225 -5.24 13.24 0.43
C GLU A 225 -5.03 11.83 -0.12
N TYR A 226 -5.34 10.80 0.67
CA TYR A 226 -5.29 9.40 0.26
C TYR A 226 -6.26 9.12 -0.91
N GLU A 227 -7.53 9.50 -0.77
CA GLU A 227 -8.54 9.27 -1.81
C GLU A 227 -8.22 10.04 -3.10
N ALA A 228 -7.65 11.24 -3.00
CA ALA A 228 -7.17 12.01 -4.15
C ALA A 228 -6.02 11.28 -4.86
N THR A 229 -5.04 10.79 -4.10
CA THR A 229 -3.87 10.07 -4.62
C THR A 229 -4.27 8.74 -5.25
N LYS A 230 -5.20 8.00 -4.64
CA LYS A 230 -5.78 6.76 -5.17
C LYS A 230 -6.37 6.96 -6.57
N LYS A 231 -7.22 7.97 -6.73
CA LYS A 231 -7.83 8.31 -8.03
C LYS A 231 -6.79 8.71 -9.07
N ALA A 232 -5.77 9.47 -8.66
CA ALA A 232 -4.67 9.85 -9.54
C ALA A 232 -3.88 8.62 -10.02
N ARG A 233 -3.62 7.67 -9.12
CA ARG A 233 -2.91 6.42 -9.42
C ARG A 233 -3.69 5.52 -10.37
N GLU A 234 -5.00 5.34 -10.14
CA GLU A 234 -5.89 4.58 -11.03
C GLU A 234 -5.90 5.17 -12.45
N SER A 235 -6.00 6.49 -12.55
CA SER A 235 -5.95 7.20 -13.83
C SER A 235 -4.60 7.03 -14.54
N ALA A 236 -3.50 7.15 -13.78
CA ALA A 236 -2.15 6.97 -14.31
C ALA A 236 -1.91 5.54 -14.82
N LEU A 237 -2.38 4.53 -14.07
CA LEU A 237 -2.30 3.12 -14.47
C LEU A 237 -3.04 2.89 -15.80
N LEU A 238 -4.28 3.38 -15.91
CA LEU A 238 -5.08 3.22 -17.12
C LEU A 238 -4.40 3.85 -18.35
N ASN A 239 -3.76 5.00 -18.18
CA ASN A 239 -2.99 5.65 -19.24
C ASN A 239 -1.74 4.85 -19.61
N LYS A 240 -0.94 4.42 -18.62
CA LYS A 240 0.26 3.60 -18.85
C LYS A 240 -0.06 2.29 -19.58
N VAL A 241 -1.16 1.62 -19.21
CA VAL A 241 -1.62 0.40 -19.89
C VAL A 241 -2.02 0.69 -21.33
N LYS A 242 -2.72 1.80 -21.59
CA LYS A 242 -3.08 2.20 -22.96
C LYS A 242 -1.87 2.53 -23.83
N GLU A 243 -0.86 3.20 -23.27
CA GLU A 243 0.39 3.54 -23.99
C GLU A 243 1.27 2.31 -24.26
N ALA A 244 1.18 1.31 -23.39
CA ALA A 244 1.96 0.08 -23.46
C ALA A 244 1.44 -0.94 -24.51
N LEU A 245 0.19 -0.82 -24.96
CA LEU A 245 -0.51 -1.76 -25.84
C LEU A 245 -0.63 -1.22 -27.28
#